data_AF-A0A940AGL1-F1
#
_entry.id   AF-A0A940AGL1-F1
#
_cell.length_a   1.000
_cell.length_b   1.000
_cell.length_c   1.000
_cell.angle_alpha   90.00
_cell.angle_beta   90.00
_cell.angle_gamma   90.00
#
_symmetry.space_group_name_H-M   'P 1'
#
loop_
_entity.id
_entity.type
_entity.pdbx_description
1 polymer ?
#
loop_
_entity_poly.entity_id
_entity_poly.type
_entity_poly.pdbx_seq_one_letter_code
_entity_poly.pdbx_strand_id
1 'polypeptide(L)'
;MKKLGTITLKIYIFLIVCFCLTCFQLCAQSSTMTPGQAQTLRETFVEEIKTHVGAPYEYGAVGPDSFDCSGLIYYSASKSIKVQLPRTAKAIYNYARIIPDENREIGDLMFFKTTGSSTISHIGVYIGNNQFISAISDGPNTGVIVSSLNQDYWKGRYVSTGQFLPSGKDDGKNGAKLEETKMTEGFENEDIAATVHTSSSSPASTPLSFEDKLLFDTSIYFDWSLLSPRQFVFRYRGIDAGFHASYAGWNLNPGAGFFLRFNTGLDTFQIPVILSLSMSDYIRVYAGPVFTCNDVTLIDSDKEIKGSVFPGIIGLSLSTPKWKIGKVAIQAVQDINYTVYNEMDGAALPFVESIAAGLVMYTGIRVTVPLSAFYKRN
;
A
#
# COMPACT_ATOMS: atom_id res chain seq x y z
N MET A 1 -34.62 37.48 -17.83
CA MET A 1 -33.24 37.07 -17.41
C MET A 1 -33.14 35.71 -16.70
N LYS A 2 -34.21 34.90 -16.55
CA LYS A 2 -34.15 33.58 -15.84
C LYS A 2 -33.86 32.34 -16.72
N LYS A 3 -33.93 32.44 -18.06
CA LYS A 3 -33.73 31.29 -18.98
C LYS A 3 -32.27 31.02 -19.39
N LEU A 4 -31.35 31.95 -19.14
CA LEU A 4 -29.96 31.83 -19.62
C LEU A 4 -29.10 30.91 -18.72
N GLY A 5 -29.39 30.84 -17.41
CA GLY A 5 -28.62 30.01 -16.46
C GLY A 5 -28.88 28.50 -16.58
N THR A 6 -30.06 28.08 -17.05
CA THR A 6 -30.43 26.66 -17.14
C THR A 6 -29.76 25.95 -18.32
N ILE A 7 -29.44 26.69 -19.39
CA ILE A 7 -28.75 26.18 -20.57
C ILE A 7 -27.27 25.98 -20.24
N THR A 8 -26.65 26.95 -19.57
CA THR A 8 -25.26 26.88 -19.13
C THR A 8 -25.02 25.72 -18.15
N LEU A 9 -25.92 25.49 -17.20
CA LEU A 9 -25.83 24.36 -16.25
C LEU A 9 -25.93 22.99 -16.94
N LYS A 10 -26.80 22.84 -17.95
CA LYS A 10 -26.92 21.60 -18.72
C LYS A 10 -25.68 21.31 -19.57
N ILE A 11 -25.03 22.35 -20.09
CA ILE A 11 -23.77 22.22 -20.84
C ILE A 11 -22.64 21.76 -19.91
N TYR A 12 -22.54 22.31 -18.70
CA TYR A 12 -21.52 21.85 -17.73
C TYR A 12 -21.75 20.40 -17.28
N ILE A 13 -23.00 19.99 -17.02
CA ILE A 13 -23.33 18.59 -16.68
C ILE A 13 -22.97 17.66 -17.85
N PHE A 14 -23.28 18.04 -19.08
CA PHE A 14 -22.94 17.26 -20.27
C PHE A 14 -21.43 17.13 -20.46
N LEU A 15 -20.66 18.21 -20.27
CA LEU A 15 -19.20 18.18 -20.35
C LEU A 15 -18.57 17.33 -19.24
N ILE A 16 -19.12 17.36 -18.01
CA ILE A 16 -18.66 16.51 -16.90
C ILE A 16 -18.96 15.03 -17.19
N VAL A 17 -20.12 14.71 -17.72
CA VAL A 17 -20.48 13.33 -18.09
C VAL A 17 -19.61 12.82 -19.23
N CYS A 18 -19.36 13.64 -20.26
CA CYS A 18 -18.40 13.31 -21.33
C CYS A 18 -16.98 13.12 -20.80
N PHE A 19 -16.52 13.98 -19.89
CA PHE A 19 -15.21 13.85 -19.26
C PHE A 19 -15.10 12.55 -18.44
N CYS A 20 -16.13 12.22 -17.64
CA CYS A 20 -16.19 10.96 -16.89
C CYS A 20 -16.20 9.73 -17.81
N LEU A 21 -16.92 9.76 -18.94
CA LEU A 21 -16.95 8.69 -19.92
C LEU A 21 -15.58 8.51 -20.63
N THR A 22 -14.88 9.60 -20.92
CA THR A 22 -13.54 9.54 -21.51
C THR A 22 -12.47 9.08 -20.51
N CYS A 23 -12.59 9.47 -19.24
CA CYS A 23 -11.69 8.98 -18.18
C CYS A 23 -11.88 7.48 -17.92
N PHE A 24 -13.10 6.95 -18.07
CA PHE A 24 -13.36 5.52 -17.94
C PHE A 24 -12.69 4.68 -19.02
N GLN A 25 -12.49 5.23 -20.22
CA GLN A 25 -11.78 4.54 -21.32
C GLN A 25 -10.26 4.61 -21.20
N LEU A 26 -9.70 5.66 -20.56
CA LEU A 26 -8.26 5.74 -20.30
C LEU A 26 -7.80 4.82 -19.16
N CYS A 27 -8.65 4.52 -18.17
CA CYS A 27 -8.32 3.56 -17.12
C CYS A 27 -8.33 2.09 -17.59
N ALA A 28 -8.85 1.79 -18.79
CA ALA A 28 -8.93 0.42 -19.31
C ALA A 28 -7.71 -0.02 -20.15
N GLN A 29 -6.72 0.86 -20.38
CA GLN A 29 -5.45 0.48 -20.99
C GLN A 29 -4.40 0.17 -19.92
N SER A 30 -4.68 -0.84 -19.10
CA SER A 30 -3.62 -1.54 -18.36
C SER A 30 -2.80 -2.33 -19.38
N SER A 31 -1.61 -1.85 -19.72
CA SER A 31 -0.66 -2.53 -20.61
C SER A 31 -0.40 -3.95 -20.10
N THR A 32 -1.04 -4.94 -20.72
CA THR A 32 -0.79 -6.37 -20.44
C THR A 32 0.65 -6.68 -20.84
N MET A 33 1.47 -7.06 -19.86
CA MET A 33 2.88 -7.42 -20.05
C MET A 33 2.97 -8.62 -21.00
N THR A 34 3.83 -8.56 -22.02
CA THR A 34 3.96 -9.67 -22.98
C THR A 34 4.63 -10.88 -22.32
N PRO A 35 4.38 -12.13 -22.79
CA PRO A 35 5.04 -13.31 -22.25
C PRO A 35 6.57 -13.22 -22.27
N GLY A 36 7.16 -12.60 -23.31
CA GLY A 36 8.60 -12.36 -23.38
C GLY A 36 9.12 -11.45 -22.26
N GLN A 37 8.39 -10.36 -21.94
CA GLN A 37 8.74 -9.48 -20.83
C GLN A 37 8.57 -10.17 -19.47
N ALA A 38 7.55 -11.03 -19.33
CA ALA A 38 7.33 -11.86 -18.15
C ALA A 38 8.47 -12.85 -17.92
N GLN A 39 8.97 -13.47 -18.99
CA GLN A 39 10.09 -14.40 -18.93
C GLN A 39 11.38 -13.68 -18.47
N THR A 40 11.70 -12.53 -19.05
CA THR A 40 12.87 -11.73 -18.62
C THR A 40 12.78 -11.35 -17.14
N LEU A 41 11.60 -10.95 -16.66
CA LEU A 41 11.40 -10.59 -15.25
C LEU A 41 11.67 -11.78 -14.30
N ARG A 42 11.21 -12.98 -14.68
CA ARG A 42 11.47 -14.23 -13.93
C ARG A 42 12.94 -14.57 -13.87
N GLU A 43 13.64 -14.43 -15.00
CA GLU A 43 15.08 -14.68 -15.10
C GLU A 43 15.87 -13.72 -14.22
N THR A 44 15.59 -12.41 -14.31
CA THR A 44 16.24 -11.38 -13.46
C THR A 44 16.05 -11.66 -11.97
N PHE A 45 14.85 -12.10 -11.56
CA PHE A 45 14.59 -12.46 -10.17
C PHE A 45 15.41 -13.68 -9.71
N VAL A 46 15.48 -14.71 -10.54
CA VAL A 46 16.22 -15.93 -10.22
C VAL A 46 17.74 -15.70 -10.24
N GLU A 47 18.24 -14.85 -11.13
CA GLU A 47 19.64 -14.46 -11.17
C GLU A 47 20.06 -13.75 -9.89
N GLU A 48 19.27 -12.79 -9.40
CA GLU A 48 19.54 -12.13 -8.12
C GLU A 48 19.56 -13.14 -6.97
N ILE A 49 18.61 -14.08 -6.91
CA ILE A 49 18.60 -15.12 -5.87
C ILE A 49 19.85 -15.99 -5.93
N LYS A 50 20.33 -16.34 -7.13
CA LYS A 50 21.55 -17.13 -7.30
C LYS A 50 22.79 -16.43 -6.74
N THR A 51 22.84 -15.09 -6.76
CA THR A 51 24.00 -14.36 -6.19
C THR A 51 24.15 -14.52 -4.68
N HIS A 52 23.07 -14.89 -3.99
CA HIS A 52 23.07 -15.07 -2.53
C HIS A 52 23.36 -16.49 -2.09
N VAL A 53 23.55 -17.44 -3.02
CA VAL A 53 23.90 -18.83 -2.68
C VAL A 53 25.22 -18.85 -1.90
N GLY A 54 25.19 -19.46 -0.72
CA GLY A 54 26.29 -19.49 0.25
C GLY A 54 26.16 -18.48 1.39
N ALA A 55 25.24 -17.51 1.32
CA ALA A 55 25.01 -16.59 2.43
C ALA A 55 24.47 -17.32 3.68
N PRO A 56 24.90 -16.95 4.89
CA PRO A 56 24.47 -17.58 6.13
C PRO A 56 22.97 -17.42 6.40
N TYR A 57 22.40 -18.41 7.07
CA TYR A 57 21.04 -18.33 7.58
C TYR A 57 21.00 -17.58 8.91
N GLU A 58 20.09 -16.61 9.02
CA GLU A 58 19.80 -15.94 10.29
C GLU A 58 18.30 -15.68 10.39
N TYR A 59 17.69 -16.10 11.50
CA TYR A 59 16.25 -15.98 11.70
C TYR A 59 15.82 -14.50 11.74
N GLY A 60 14.92 -14.09 10.85
CA GLY A 60 14.48 -12.70 10.74
C GLY A 60 15.35 -11.81 9.84
N ALA A 61 16.46 -12.31 9.30
CA ALA A 61 17.35 -11.51 8.46
C ALA A 61 16.82 -11.27 7.03
N VAL A 62 17.16 -10.09 6.47
CA VAL A 62 16.67 -9.58 5.17
C VAL A 62 17.84 -9.01 4.33
N GLY A 63 18.97 -9.71 4.30
CA GLY A 63 20.11 -9.37 3.46
C GLY A 63 20.87 -8.11 3.84
N PRO A 64 21.90 -7.75 3.04
CA PRO A 64 22.47 -8.59 1.98
C PRO A 64 23.35 -9.73 2.51
N ASP A 65 23.82 -9.64 3.76
CA ASP A 65 24.87 -10.53 4.27
C ASP A 65 24.34 -11.82 4.92
N SER A 66 23.10 -11.84 5.39
CA SER A 66 22.43 -13.01 5.97
C SER A 66 20.93 -13.01 5.65
N PHE A 67 20.30 -14.19 5.62
CA PHE A 67 18.89 -14.31 5.23
C PHE A 67 18.13 -15.36 6.04
N ASP A 68 16.84 -15.11 6.32
CA ASP A 68 15.89 -16.21 6.50
C ASP A 68 15.21 -16.62 5.18
N CYS A 69 14.45 -17.71 5.20
CA CYS A 69 13.85 -18.28 3.99
C CYS A 69 12.95 -17.29 3.23
N SER A 70 12.14 -16.51 3.94
CA SER A 70 11.28 -15.48 3.36
C SER A 70 12.01 -14.15 3.11
N GLY A 71 13.05 -13.85 3.90
CA GLY A 71 13.88 -12.66 3.79
C GLY A 71 14.72 -12.67 2.52
N LEU A 72 15.23 -13.83 2.10
CA LEU A 72 15.87 -14.03 0.80
C LEU A 72 14.94 -13.61 -0.35
N ILE A 73 13.71 -14.12 -0.35
CA ILE A 73 12.72 -13.87 -1.41
C ILE A 73 12.28 -12.41 -1.40
N TYR A 74 11.99 -11.87 -0.22
CA TYR A 74 11.62 -10.48 0.00
C TYR A 74 12.71 -9.53 -0.55
N TYR A 75 13.97 -9.76 -0.16
CA TYR A 75 15.10 -8.92 -0.56
C TYR A 75 15.34 -9.02 -2.06
N SER A 76 15.44 -10.23 -2.61
CA SER A 76 15.71 -10.43 -4.04
C SER A 76 14.60 -9.88 -4.91
N ALA A 77 13.32 -10.03 -4.54
CA ALA A 77 12.20 -9.45 -5.29
C ALA A 77 12.23 -7.91 -5.27
N SER A 78 12.48 -7.32 -4.09
CA SER A 78 12.57 -5.86 -3.95
C SER A 78 13.75 -5.28 -4.73
N LYS A 79 14.90 -5.95 -4.69
CA LYS A 79 16.13 -5.47 -5.33
C LYS A 79 16.12 -5.60 -6.86
N SER A 80 15.78 -6.79 -7.37
CA SER A 80 15.92 -7.14 -8.80
C SER A 80 14.75 -6.70 -9.67
N ILE A 81 13.52 -6.90 -9.19
CA ILE A 81 12.30 -6.73 -9.98
C ILE A 81 11.35 -5.67 -9.39
N LYS A 82 11.78 -4.99 -8.31
CA LYS A 82 11.04 -3.92 -7.63
C LYS A 82 9.65 -4.34 -7.12
N VAL A 83 9.48 -5.63 -6.81
CA VAL A 83 8.23 -6.17 -6.25
C VAL A 83 8.35 -6.26 -4.74
N GLN A 84 7.40 -5.65 -4.03
CA GLN A 84 7.33 -5.68 -2.58
C GLN A 84 6.46 -6.84 -2.11
N LEU A 85 7.09 -7.90 -1.59
CA LEU A 85 6.39 -9.07 -1.06
C LEU A 85 6.12 -8.92 0.44
N PRO A 86 5.11 -9.62 0.99
CA PRO A 86 4.95 -9.77 2.44
C PRO A 86 6.20 -10.39 3.08
N ARG A 87 6.46 -10.07 4.35
CA ARG A 87 7.73 -10.46 5.00
C ARG A 87 7.84 -11.94 5.37
N THR A 88 6.73 -12.63 5.64
CA THR A 88 6.75 -14.01 6.19
C THR A 88 6.32 -15.04 5.15
N ALA A 89 6.87 -16.25 5.20
CA ALA A 89 6.51 -17.35 4.29
C ALA A 89 4.99 -17.61 4.23
N LYS A 90 4.31 -17.53 5.39
CA LYS A 90 2.84 -17.66 5.48
C LYS A 90 2.10 -16.52 4.79
N ALA A 91 2.55 -15.27 4.95
CA ALA A 91 1.92 -14.13 4.30
C ALA A 91 2.15 -14.16 2.78
N ILE A 92 3.36 -14.56 2.34
CA ILE A 92 3.67 -14.76 0.92
C ILE A 92 2.81 -15.88 0.33
N TYR A 93 2.58 -16.97 1.07
CA TYR A 93 1.68 -18.04 0.65
C TYR A 93 0.26 -17.55 0.37
N ASN A 94 -0.28 -16.69 1.25
CA ASN A 94 -1.61 -16.12 1.07
C ASN A 94 -1.66 -15.05 -0.04
N TYR A 95 -0.52 -14.45 -0.39
CA TYR A 95 -0.41 -13.46 -1.46
C TYR A 95 -0.26 -14.12 -2.84
N ALA A 96 0.47 -15.22 -2.94
CA ALA A 96 0.75 -15.88 -4.20
C ALA A 96 -0.48 -16.63 -4.76
N ARG A 97 -0.64 -16.63 -6.08
CA ARG A 97 -1.65 -17.44 -6.77
C ARG A 97 -1.18 -18.90 -6.78
N ILE A 98 -1.89 -19.78 -6.09
CA ILE A 98 -1.56 -21.22 -6.10
C ILE A 98 -1.86 -21.82 -7.47
N ILE A 99 -0.87 -22.51 -8.05
CA ILE A 99 -0.96 -23.12 -9.38
C ILE A 99 -0.70 -24.62 -9.33
N PRO A 100 -1.25 -25.39 -10.30
CA PRO A 100 -0.87 -26.79 -10.49
C PRO A 100 0.63 -26.94 -10.73
N ASP A 101 1.24 -28.01 -10.20
CA ASP A 101 2.68 -28.24 -10.28
C ASP A 101 3.19 -28.41 -11.72
N GLU A 102 2.35 -28.94 -12.60
CA GLU A 102 2.58 -29.04 -14.05
C GLU A 102 2.76 -27.67 -14.74
N ASN A 103 2.20 -26.62 -14.15
CA ASN A 103 2.29 -25.27 -14.68
C ASN A 103 3.43 -24.45 -14.06
N ARG A 104 4.21 -25.04 -13.13
CA ARG A 104 5.31 -24.35 -12.47
C ARG A 104 6.34 -23.86 -13.48
N GLU A 105 6.79 -22.63 -13.27
CA GLU A 105 7.81 -21.95 -14.05
C GLU A 105 8.95 -21.49 -13.15
N ILE A 106 10.13 -21.31 -13.76
CA ILE A 106 11.30 -20.73 -13.09
C ILE A 106 10.88 -19.37 -12.46
N GLY A 107 11.27 -19.15 -11.21
CA GLY A 107 10.89 -17.97 -10.42
C GLY A 107 9.61 -18.13 -9.59
N ASP A 108 8.85 -19.23 -9.76
CA ASP A 108 7.72 -19.50 -8.88
C ASP A 108 8.17 -19.93 -7.47
N LEU A 109 7.27 -19.77 -6.50
CA LEU A 109 7.54 -20.01 -5.09
C LEU A 109 7.07 -21.40 -4.69
N MET A 110 7.90 -22.09 -3.91
CA MET A 110 7.65 -23.44 -3.42
C MET A 110 7.45 -23.39 -1.92
N PHE A 111 6.33 -23.92 -1.44
CA PHE A 111 5.93 -23.82 -0.04
C PHE A 111 6.03 -25.17 0.67
N PHE A 112 6.51 -25.14 1.91
CA PHE A 112 6.78 -26.35 2.69
C PHE A 112 6.32 -26.24 4.15
N LYS A 113 6.06 -27.40 4.76
CA LYS A 113 5.80 -27.58 6.21
C LYS A 113 6.97 -28.33 6.84
N THR A 114 7.90 -27.58 7.43
CA THR A 114 9.14 -28.10 8.04
C THR A 114 9.08 -28.21 9.56
N THR A 115 8.19 -27.46 10.23
CA THR A 115 8.17 -27.34 11.72
C THR A 115 7.15 -28.23 12.43
N GLY A 116 6.55 -29.21 11.73
CA GLY A 116 5.51 -30.09 12.31
C GLY A 116 4.16 -29.39 12.58
N SER A 117 4.06 -28.08 12.29
CA SER A 117 2.81 -27.31 12.32
C SER A 117 1.95 -27.59 11.09
N SER A 118 0.63 -27.37 11.20
CA SER A 118 -0.30 -27.39 10.07
C SER A 118 -0.10 -26.22 9.09
N THR A 119 0.70 -25.21 9.45
CA THR A 119 0.93 -23.98 8.68
C THR A 119 2.21 -24.02 7.85
N ILE A 120 2.24 -23.28 6.73
CA ILE A 120 3.46 -23.05 5.95
C ILE A 120 4.55 -22.44 6.85
N SER A 121 5.72 -23.07 6.87
CA SER A 121 6.85 -22.68 7.72
C SER A 121 8.14 -22.44 6.95
N HIS A 122 8.19 -22.83 5.67
CA HIS A 122 9.37 -22.63 4.83
C HIS A 122 8.97 -22.35 3.38
N ILE A 123 9.84 -21.65 2.67
CA ILE A 123 9.62 -21.20 1.30
C ILE A 123 10.94 -21.23 0.53
N GLY A 124 10.87 -21.54 -0.77
CA GLY A 124 12.00 -21.46 -1.70
C GLY A 124 11.56 -21.01 -3.08
N VAL A 125 12.52 -20.71 -3.96
CA VAL A 125 12.26 -20.28 -5.33
C VAL A 125 12.68 -21.37 -6.31
N TYR A 126 11.75 -21.76 -7.18
CA TYR A 126 11.97 -22.78 -8.18
C TYR A 126 12.93 -22.30 -9.26
N ILE A 127 13.92 -23.14 -9.58
CA ILE A 127 14.96 -22.84 -10.59
C ILE A 127 14.98 -23.86 -11.74
N GLY A 128 13.94 -24.70 -11.87
CA GLY A 128 13.86 -25.75 -12.87
C GLY A 128 14.27 -27.13 -12.33
N ASN A 129 13.97 -28.21 -13.08
CA ASN A 129 14.41 -29.58 -12.78
C ASN A 129 14.13 -30.07 -11.35
N ASN A 130 12.96 -29.73 -10.78
CA ASN A 130 12.62 -30.03 -9.39
C ASN A 130 13.59 -29.43 -8.36
N GLN A 131 14.39 -28.44 -8.74
CA GLN A 131 15.32 -27.73 -7.86
C GLN A 131 14.79 -26.38 -7.43
N PHE A 132 15.20 -25.93 -6.25
CA PHE A 132 14.84 -24.64 -5.70
C PHE A 132 15.95 -24.08 -4.81
N ILE A 133 15.98 -22.75 -4.66
CA ILE A 133 16.90 -22.06 -3.75
C ILE A 133 16.12 -21.60 -2.51
N SER A 134 16.68 -21.83 -1.33
CA SER A 134 16.12 -21.31 -0.07
C SER A 134 17.21 -21.16 0.99
N ALA A 135 16.97 -20.29 1.98
CA ALA A 135 17.84 -20.16 3.16
C ALA A 135 17.40 -21.15 4.25
N ILE A 136 18.28 -22.08 4.64
CA ILE A 136 17.97 -23.21 5.54
C ILE A 136 18.73 -23.08 6.86
N SER A 137 18.01 -23.26 7.96
CA SER A 137 18.53 -23.09 9.33
C SER A 137 19.32 -24.28 9.86
N ASP A 138 19.04 -25.49 9.39
CA ASP A 138 19.54 -26.74 9.97
C ASP A 138 19.64 -27.84 8.91
N GLY A 139 20.48 -28.84 9.17
CA GLY A 139 20.77 -29.96 8.28
C GLY A 139 22.26 -30.03 7.88
N PRO A 140 22.61 -30.94 6.94
CA PRO A 140 23.99 -31.15 6.54
C PRO A 140 24.60 -29.95 5.80
N ASN A 141 23.76 -29.08 5.23
CA ASN A 141 24.15 -27.82 4.60
C ASN A 141 23.17 -26.74 5.07
N THR A 142 23.70 -25.64 5.62
CA THR A 142 22.91 -24.49 6.11
C THR A 142 23.21 -23.24 5.28
N GLY A 143 22.39 -22.20 5.45
CA GLY A 143 22.45 -20.98 4.64
C GLY A 143 21.63 -21.08 3.35
N VAL A 144 21.87 -20.15 2.42
CA VAL A 144 21.21 -20.11 1.13
C VAL A 144 21.80 -21.19 0.23
N ILE A 145 21.04 -22.24 -0.07
CA ILE A 145 21.50 -23.38 -0.86
C ILE A 145 20.48 -23.80 -1.91
N VAL A 146 20.97 -24.55 -2.91
CA VAL A 146 20.13 -25.27 -3.87
C VAL A 146 19.70 -26.61 -3.26
N SER A 147 18.39 -26.85 -3.24
CA SER A 147 17.76 -28.09 -2.79
C SER A 147 16.89 -28.68 -3.90
N SER A 148 16.42 -29.92 -3.75
CA SER A 148 15.59 -30.59 -4.74
C SER A 148 14.40 -31.32 -4.12
N LEU A 149 13.24 -31.27 -4.78
CA LEU A 149 12.06 -32.09 -4.45
C LEU A 149 12.28 -33.59 -4.64
N ASN A 150 13.36 -33.99 -5.32
CA ASN A 150 13.72 -35.40 -5.43
C ASN A 150 14.33 -35.95 -4.13
N GLN A 151 14.67 -35.08 -3.17
CA GLN A 151 15.13 -35.48 -1.84
C GLN A 151 13.93 -35.79 -0.94
N ASP A 152 13.96 -36.94 -0.25
CA ASP A 152 12.85 -37.42 0.58
C ASP A 152 12.40 -36.41 1.64
N TYR A 153 13.34 -35.67 2.23
CA TYR A 153 13.05 -34.63 3.22
C TYR A 153 12.09 -33.56 2.67
N TRP A 154 12.38 -33.04 1.48
CA TRP A 154 11.60 -32.00 0.82
C TRP A 154 10.32 -32.54 0.19
N LYS A 155 10.39 -33.73 -0.40
CA LYS A 155 9.23 -34.39 -1.02
C LYS A 155 8.08 -34.56 -0.03
N GLY A 156 8.36 -35.02 1.19
CA GLY A 156 7.33 -35.22 2.22
C GLY A 156 6.81 -33.93 2.87
N ARG A 157 7.48 -32.80 2.67
CA ARG A 157 7.15 -31.50 3.29
C ARG A 157 6.58 -30.50 2.31
N TYR A 158 6.71 -30.79 1.02
CA TYR A 158 6.20 -29.96 -0.05
C TYR A 158 4.68 -29.89 0.01
N VAL A 159 4.14 -28.68 -0.14
CA VAL A 159 2.69 -28.43 -0.06
C VAL A 159 2.15 -28.01 -1.42
N SER A 160 2.73 -26.98 -2.02
CA SER A 160 2.18 -26.37 -3.24
C SER A 160 3.14 -25.36 -3.88
N THR A 161 2.85 -25.02 -5.13
CA THR A 161 3.51 -23.97 -5.91
C THR A 161 2.65 -22.71 -5.88
N GLY A 162 3.25 -21.54 -5.69
CA GLY A 162 2.58 -20.26 -5.90
C GLY A 162 3.30 -19.38 -6.89
N GLN A 163 2.51 -18.76 -7.76
CA GLN A 163 2.92 -17.82 -8.78
C GLN A 163 2.59 -16.40 -8.32
N PHE A 164 3.58 -15.52 -8.33
CA PHE A 164 3.39 -14.08 -8.08
C PHE A 164 3.86 -13.21 -9.26
N LEU A 165 4.60 -13.81 -10.20
CA LEU A 165 5.03 -13.19 -11.45
C LEU A 165 4.11 -13.61 -12.60
N PRO A 166 3.85 -12.74 -13.59
CA PRO A 166 3.15 -13.13 -14.81
C PRO A 166 3.82 -14.35 -15.47
N SER A 167 3.04 -15.21 -16.13
CA SER A 167 3.57 -16.39 -16.83
C SER A 167 4.40 -15.98 -18.05
N GLY A 168 5.54 -16.65 -18.26
CA GLY A 168 6.35 -16.51 -19.46
C GLY A 168 5.87 -17.39 -20.63
N LYS A 169 4.90 -18.28 -20.38
CA LYS A 169 4.29 -19.15 -21.40
C LYS A 169 3.15 -18.43 -22.11
N ASP A 170 3.07 -18.62 -23.42
CA ASP A 170 1.99 -18.09 -24.25
C ASP A 170 0.77 -19.01 -24.13
N ASP A 171 0.08 -18.90 -23.00
CA ASP A 171 -1.12 -19.68 -22.74
C ASP A 171 -2.31 -18.99 -23.42
N GLY A 172 -2.75 -19.50 -24.57
CA GLY A 172 -3.90 -19.02 -25.37
C GLY A 172 -5.28 -19.08 -24.68
N LYS A 173 -5.34 -18.86 -23.36
CA LYS A 173 -6.54 -18.73 -22.55
C LYS A 173 -6.58 -17.35 -21.90
N ASN A 174 -7.34 -16.46 -22.52
CA ASN A 174 -7.69 -15.15 -21.98
C ASN A 174 -8.24 -15.25 -20.54
N GLY A 175 -7.57 -14.56 -19.62
CA GLY A 175 -8.23 -13.79 -18.55
C GLY A 175 -8.62 -14.56 -17.28
N ALA A 176 -7.64 -14.99 -16.48
CA ALA A 176 -7.84 -15.09 -15.03
C ALA A 176 -7.28 -13.83 -14.38
N LYS A 177 -8.21 -13.00 -13.88
CA LYS A 177 -8.03 -11.71 -13.21
C LYS A 177 -6.86 -11.73 -12.22
N LEU A 178 -5.72 -11.19 -12.63
CA LEU A 178 -4.71 -10.66 -11.72
C LEU A 178 -5.26 -9.32 -11.23
N GLU A 179 -5.63 -9.25 -9.96
CA GLU A 179 -6.00 -7.97 -9.35
C GLU A 179 -4.80 -7.04 -9.40
N GLU A 180 -5.01 -5.90 -10.06
CA GLU A 180 -4.01 -4.89 -10.34
C GLU A 180 -3.32 -4.43 -9.06
N THR A 181 -2.03 -4.77 -8.97
CA THR A 181 -1.06 -3.98 -8.23
C THR A 181 0.01 -3.55 -9.22
N LYS A 182 -0.12 -2.35 -9.77
CA LYS A 182 0.95 -1.58 -10.42
C LYS A 182 0.78 -0.14 -9.91
N MET A 183 1.84 0.59 -9.60
CA MET A 183 2.82 1.04 -10.59
C MET A 183 4.22 1.17 -9.99
N THR A 184 5.19 0.63 -10.72
CA THR A 184 6.48 1.29 -10.94
C THR A 184 6.44 1.87 -12.36
N GLU A 185 6.87 3.12 -12.51
CA GLU A 185 7.57 3.65 -13.69
C GLU A 185 8.82 4.33 -13.11
N GLY A 186 10.05 4.15 -13.60
CA GLY A 186 10.50 3.90 -14.96
C GLY A 186 11.50 5.02 -15.28
N PHE A 187 12.79 4.81 -14.97
CA PHE A 187 13.90 5.67 -15.38
C PHE A 187 14.46 5.14 -16.70
N GLU A 188 14.72 6.03 -17.64
CA GLU A 188 15.42 5.76 -18.90
C GLU A 188 16.91 5.49 -18.65
N ASN A 189 17.49 4.56 -19.42
CA ASN A 189 18.91 4.28 -19.50
C ASN A 189 19.55 5.17 -20.59
N GLU A 190 20.62 5.87 -20.25
CA GLU A 190 21.70 6.16 -21.20
C GLU A 190 23.03 5.69 -20.60
N ASP A 191 23.71 4.85 -21.37
CA ASP A 191 25.12 4.47 -21.19
C ASP A 191 26.00 5.73 -21.18
N ILE A 192 27.04 5.78 -20.34
CA ILE A 192 28.33 6.42 -20.69
C ILE A 192 29.42 5.88 -19.77
N ALA A 193 30.44 5.33 -20.43
CA ALA A 193 31.73 4.94 -19.89
C ALA A 193 32.53 6.15 -19.34
N ALA A 194 33.52 5.83 -18.51
CA ALA A 194 34.48 6.73 -17.90
C ALA A 194 34.94 7.93 -18.76
N THR A 195 34.89 9.15 -18.22
CA THR A 195 35.91 10.19 -18.44
C THR A 195 35.87 11.21 -17.31
N VAL A 196 37.00 11.38 -16.63
CA VAL A 196 37.29 12.49 -15.71
C VAL A 196 37.39 13.78 -16.53
N HIS A 197 36.52 14.76 -16.27
CA HIS A 197 36.82 16.17 -16.55
C HIS A 197 36.10 17.12 -15.59
N THR A 198 36.87 18.14 -15.23
CA THR A 198 36.67 19.21 -14.26
C THR A 198 35.55 20.20 -14.58
N SER A 199 34.88 20.67 -13.54
CA SER A 199 34.27 22.00 -13.35
C SER A 199 33.49 22.65 -14.51
N SER A 200 32.17 22.80 -14.34
CA SER A 200 31.49 24.07 -14.63
C SER A 200 30.17 24.19 -13.86
N SER A 201 30.02 25.32 -13.21
CA SER A 201 28.88 25.76 -12.40
C SER A 201 27.76 26.35 -13.24
N SER A 202 26.48 26.04 -12.95
CA SER A 202 25.30 26.94 -12.99
C SER A 202 23.98 26.18 -12.71
N PRO A 203 22.90 26.85 -12.25
CA PRO A 203 22.80 27.84 -11.20
C PRO A 203 22.02 27.28 -9.98
N ALA A 204 22.24 27.87 -8.81
CA ALA A 204 21.50 27.55 -7.59
C ALA A 204 19.98 27.74 -7.79
N SER A 205 19.20 26.69 -7.54
CA SER A 205 17.76 26.85 -7.31
C SER A 205 17.61 27.76 -6.10
N THR A 206 16.89 28.86 -6.27
CA THR A 206 16.65 29.80 -5.18
C THR A 206 16.01 29.04 -4.02
N PRO A 207 16.53 29.13 -2.78
CA PRO A 207 15.94 28.44 -1.64
C PRO A 207 14.46 28.80 -1.53
N LEU A 208 13.57 27.80 -1.54
CA LEU A 208 12.14 28.01 -1.32
C LEU A 208 11.94 28.82 -0.03
N SER A 209 11.16 29.91 -0.14
CA SER A 209 10.82 30.76 0.99
C SER A 209 10.07 29.94 2.04
N PHE A 210 10.13 30.35 3.31
CA PHE A 210 9.36 29.73 4.39
C PHE A 210 7.86 29.61 4.02
N GLU A 211 7.32 30.62 3.34
CA GLU A 211 5.93 30.68 2.87
C GLU A 211 5.58 29.60 1.83
N ASP A 212 6.56 29.12 1.06
CA ASP A 212 6.34 28.02 0.11
C ASP A 212 6.43 26.65 0.78
N LYS A 213 7.02 26.59 1.98
CA LYS A 213 7.19 25.38 2.78
C LYS A 213 6.03 25.13 3.73
N LEU A 214 5.27 26.16 4.11
CA LEU A 214 4.05 25.99 4.91
C LEU A 214 2.86 25.70 3.98
N LEU A 215 2.28 24.52 4.12
CA LEU A 215 1.19 24.01 3.28
C LEU A 215 -0.10 23.91 4.10
N PHE A 216 -1.20 24.34 3.51
CA PHE A 216 -2.54 24.18 4.06
C PHE A 216 -3.35 23.23 3.20
N ASP A 217 -3.91 22.21 3.83
CA ASP A 217 -4.75 21.21 3.23
C ASP A 217 -6.18 21.39 3.69
N THR A 218 -7.11 21.30 2.74
CA THR A 218 -8.53 21.06 3.02
C THR A 218 -8.95 19.77 2.32
N SER A 219 -9.70 18.93 3.01
CA SER A 219 -10.14 17.65 2.46
C SER A 219 -11.59 17.34 2.79
N ILE A 220 -12.21 16.55 1.92
CA ILE A 220 -13.55 15.99 2.12
C ILE A 220 -13.46 14.49 1.83
N TYR A 221 -14.05 13.69 2.72
CA TYR A 221 -14.05 12.25 2.63
C TYR A 221 -15.45 11.67 2.68
N PHE A 222 -15.58 10.54 2.02
CA PHE A 222 -16.66 9.59 2.16
C PHE A 222 -16.14 8.40 2.97
N ASP A 223 -16.80 8.10 4.08
CA ASP A 223 -16.34 7.08 5.01
C ASP A 223 -17.12 5.80 4.82
N TRP A 224 -16.41 4.68 4.86
CA TRP A 224 -17.00 3.36 4.70
C TRP A 224 -16.24 2.28 5.44
N SER A 225 -16.90 1.15 5.67
CA SER A 225 -16.28 -0.05 6.23
C SER A 225 -16.87 -1.29 5.57
N LEU A 226 -16.11 -2.38 5.58
CA LEU A 226 -16.58 -3.71 5.17
C LEU A 226 -16.91 -4.60 6.37
N LEU A 227 -16.61 -4.14 7.58
CA LEU A 227 -16.65 -4.94 8.80
C LEU A 227 -17.87 -4.55 9.64
N SER A 228 -18.73 -5.54 9.90
CA SER A 228 -19.76 -5.51 10.95
C SER A 228 -19.49 -6.68 11.92
N PRO A 229 -19.93 -6.61 13.18
CA PRO A 229 -19.74 -7.71 14.13
C PRO A 229 -20.32 -9.05 13.65
N ARG A 230 -21.28 -9.04 12.72
CA ARG A 230 -22.01 -10.25 12.26
C ARG A 230 -21.75 -10.64 10.80
N GLN A 231 -21.23 -9.76 9.95
CA GLN A 231 -21.11 -10.01 8.51
C GLN A 231 -20.08 -9.09 7.83
N PHE A 232 -19.56 -9.51 6.69
CA PHE A 232 -18.68 -8.72 5.82
C PHE A 232 -19.50 -8.10 4.69
N VAL A 233 -19.82 -6.81 4.82
CA VAL A 233 -20.66 -6.09 3.84
C VAL A 233 -20.25 -4.63 3.80
N PHE A 234 -20.27 -4.05 2.60
CA PHE A 234 -20.04 -2.62 2.43
C PHE A 234 -21.08 -1.80 3.18
N ARG A 235 -20.59 -0.88 4.00
CA ARG A 235 -21.38 0.06 4.77
C ARG A 235 -20.81 1.46 4.66
N TYR A 236 -21.70 2.37 4.33
CA TYR A 236 -21.46 3.79 4.54
C TYR A 236 -21.37 4.09 6.04
N ARG A 237 -20.39 4.91 6.44
CA ARG A 237 -20.11 5.28 7.83
C ARG A 237 -20.35 6.75 8.09
N GLY A 238 -20.10 7.63 7.11
CA GLY A 238 -20.16 9.06 7.36
C GLY A 238 -19.46 9.90 6.29
N ILE A 239 -19.34 11.19 6.60
CA ILE A 239 -18.56 12.16 5.83
C ILE A 239 -17.67 12.92 6.81
N ASP A 240 -16.42 13.13 6.41
CA ASP A 240 -15.44 13.92 7.13
C ASP A 240 -15.00 15.12 6.30
N ALA A 241 -14.88 16.28 6.95
CA ALA A 241 -14.20 17.45 6.40
C ALA A 241 -12.93 17.74 7.22
N GLY A 242 -11.79 17.83 6.56
CA GLY A 242 -10.49 18.00 7.21
C GLY A 242 -9.85 19.34 6.92
N PHE A 243 -9.20 19.90 7.94
CA PHE A 243 -8.30 21.05 7.83
C PHE A 243 -6.97 20.68 8.43
N HIS A 244 -5.88 20.94 7.70
CA HIS A 244 -4.56 20.53 8.13
C HIS A 244 -3.49 21.51 7.65
N ALA A 245 -2.48 21.73 8.48
CA ALA A 245 -1.32 22.53 8.15
C ALA A 245 -0.07 21.68 8.30
N SER A 246 0.86 21.77 7.35
CA SER A 246 2.13 21.05 7.39
C SER A 246 3.31 21.89 6.95
N TYR A 247 4.50 21.49 7.40
CA TYR A 247 5.75 22.14 7.06
C TYR A 247 6.63 21.21 6.24
N ALA A 248 6.84 21.55 4.96
CA ALA A 248 7.59 20.78 3.98
C ALA A 248 9.09 21.15 3.90
N GLY A 249 9.66 21.65 5.01
CA GLY A 249 11.05 22.11 5.04
C GLY A 249 12.06 21.09 5.55
N TRP A 250 11.61 19.91 5.98
CA TRP A 250 12.44 18.86 6.58
C TRP A 250 12.28 17.55 5.79
N ASN A 251 13.11 16.54 6.07
CA ASN A 251 12.97 15.21 5.44
C ASN A 251 11.68 14.49 5.84
N LEU A 252 11.11 14.88 6.98
CA LEU A 252 9.80 14.46 7.46
C LEU A 252 8.99 15.72 7.65
N ASN A 253 7.81 15.77 7.03
CA ASN A 253 6.98 16.97 7.03
C ASN A 253 5.99 16.89 8.20
N PRO A 254 6.27 17.53 9.36
CA PRO A 254 5.34 17.54 10.46
C PRO A 254 4.11 18.38 10.08
N GLY A 255 2.98 18.03 10.65
CA GLY A 255 1.77 18.80 10.51
C GLY A 255 0.79 18.55 11.63
N ALA A 256 -0.21 19.42 11.72
CA ALA A 256 -1.30 19.32 12.66
C ALA A 256 -2.60 19.74 11.98
N GLY A 257 -3.70 19.16 12.41
CA GLY A 257 -5.00 19.46 11.84
C GLY A 257 -6.13 18.93 12.68
N PHE A 258 -7.34 19.09 12.16
CA PHE A 258 -8.53 18.50 12.75
C PHE A 258 -9.50 18.08 11.65
N PHE A 259 -10.40 17.16 12.00
CA PHE A 259 -11.52 16.77 11.17
C PHE A 259 -12.82 17.16 11.85
N LEU A 260 -13.85 17.41 11.05
CA LEU A 260 -15.24 17.46 11.45
C LEU A 260 -15.89 16.20 10.88
N ARG A 261 -16.22 15.26 11.76
CA ARG A 261 -16.68 13.92 11.39
C ARG A 261 -18.13 13.73 11.76
N PHE A 262 -18.93 13.36 10.77
CA PHE A 262 -20.33 12.96 10.97
C PHE A 262 -20.45 11.47 10.76
N ASN A 263 -20.35 10.69 11.84
CA ASN A 263 -20.42 9.24 11.79
C ASN A 263 -21.86 8.77 11.97
N THR A 264 -22.57 8.62 10.86
CA THR A 264 -23.94 8.08 10.80
C THR A 264 -24.04 6.65 11.32
N GLY A 265 -22.96 5.87 11.24
CA GLY A 265 -22.98 4.47 11.66
C GLY A 265 -22.85 4.27 13.17
N LEU A 266 -22.44 5.29 13.93
CA LEU A 266 -22.42 5.30 15.40
C LEU A 266 -23.28 6.42 15.98
N ASP A 267 -24.01 7.15 15.12
CA ASP A 267 -24.78 8.36 15.42
C ASP A 267 -24.02 9.41 16.24
N THR A 268 -22.79 9.70 15.83
CA THR A 268 -21.89 10.59 16.57
C THR A 268 -21.32 11.70 15.71
N PHE A 269 -21.09 12.84 16.36
CA PHE A 269 -20.29 13.91 15.81
C PHE A 269 -18.93 13.91 16.52
N GLN A 270 -17.84 13.86 15.75
CA GLN A 270 -16.50 13.79 16.29
C GLN A 270 -15.63 14.92 15.76
N ILE A 271 -14.72 15.39 16.61
CA ILE A 271 -13.65 16.32 16.24
C ILE A 271 -12.32 15.64 16.56
N PRO A 272 -11.78 14.81 15.64
CA PRO A 272 -10.42 14.32 15.74
C PRO A 272 -9.44 15.48 15.58
N VAL A 273 -8.53 15.66 16.54
CA VAL A 273 -7.39 16.57 16.40
C VAL A 273 -6.16 15.71 16.17
N ILE A 274 -5.45 15.96 15.08
CA ILE A 274 -4.38 15.08 14.63
C ILE A 274 -3.03 15.80 14.59
N LEU A 275 -2.00 15.08 15.02
CA LEU A 275 -0.62 15.34 14.67
C LEU A 275 -0.23 14.35 13.58
N SER A 276 0.44 14.84 12.55
CA SER A 276 0.80 14.03 11.40
C SER A 276 2.27 14.15 11.07
N LEU A 277 2.80 13.10 10.45
CA LEU A 277 4.12 13.08 9.85
C LEU A 277 3.98 12.57 8.42
N SER A 278 4.31 13.41 7.45
CA SER A 278 4.33 12.99 6.04
C SER A 278 5.76 12.66 5.64
N MET A 279 5.99 11.43 5.21
CA MET A 279 7.32 10.96 4.77
C MET A 279 7.57 11.31 3.31
N SER A 280 6.48 11.46 2.55
CA SER A 280 6.47 11.86 1.14
C SER A 280 5.15 12.54 0.81
N ASP A 281 4.96 12.93 -0.45
CA ASP A 281 3.68 13.43 -0.97
C ASP A 281 2.58 12.35 -1.04
N TYR A 282 2.93 11.08 -0.82
CA TYR A 282 2.05 9.93 -0.98
C TYR A 282 1.64 9.30 0.34
N ILE A 283 2.49 9.37 1.36
CA ILE A 283 2.29 8.68 2.63
C ILE A 283 2.35 9.66 3.79
N ARG A 284 1.28 9.67 4.57
CA ARG A 284 1.17 10.41 5.83
C ARG A 284 0.65 9.48 6.92
N VAL A 285 1.32 9.48 8.06
CA VAL A 285 0.78 8.88 9.29
C VAL A 285 0.25 9.98 10.20
N TYR A 286 -0.80 9.69 10.95
CA TYR A 286 -1.33 10.64 11.92
C TYR A 286 -1.91 9.93 13.14
N ALA A 287 -1.91 10.63 14.26
CA ALA A 287 -2.54 10.19 15.49
C ALA A 287 -2.95 11.40 16.35
N GLY A 288 -3.91 11.20 17.25
CA GLY A 288 -4.28 12.24 18.19
C GLY A 288 -5.57 11.97 18.94
N PRO A 289 -6.03 12.89 19.80
CA PRO A 289 -7.29 12.77 20.53
C PRO A 289 -8.50 12.88 19.60
N VAL A 290 -9.62 12.28 20.02
CA VAL A 290 -10.93 12.44 19.36
C VAL A 290 -11.90 12.99 20.38
N PHE A 291 -12.48 14.14 20.10
CA PHE A 291 -13.56 14.67 20.93
C PHE A 291 -14.88 14.19 20.34
N THR A 292 -15.59 13.34 21.08
CA THR A 292 -16.89 12.80 20.65
C THR A 292 -18.02 13.57 21.33
N CYS A 293 -18.95 14.08 20.54
CA CYS A 293 -20.20 14.65 21.00
C CYS A 293 -21.30 13.58 20.87
N ASN A 294 -22.10 13.42 21.92
CA ASN A 294 -23.14 12.41 22.11
C ASN A 294 -22.62 11.04 22.55
N ASP A 295 -23.54 10.23 23.06
CA ASP A 295 -23.31 8.82 23.40
C ASP A 295 -23.06 8.01 22.13
N VAL A 296 -22.14 7.06 22.19
CA VAL A 296 -21.77 6.22 21.05
C VAL A 296 -22.55 4.93 21.16
N THR A 297 -23.31 4.57 20.12
CA THR A 297 -23.99 3.27 20.08
C THR A 297 -23.28 2.35 19.10
N LEU A 298 -22.99 1.12 19.53
CA LEU A 298 -22.29 0.14 18.70
C LEU A 298 -23.13 -0.24 17.46
N ILE A 299 -22.45 -0.47 16.33
CA ILE A 299 -23.11 -0.85 15.07
C ILE A 299 -23.89 -2.15 15.24
N ASP A 300 -25.13 -2.18 14.73
CA ASP A 300 -26.02 -3.35 14.75
C ASP A 300 -26.37 -3.86 16.17
N SER A 301 -26.26 -2.99 17.18
CA SER A 301 -26.54 -3.26 18.59
C SER A 301 -27.12 -2.02 19.27
N ASP A 302 -27.86 -2.19 20.36
CA ASP A 302 -28.30 -1.10 21.24
C ASP A 302 -27.29 -0.87 22.39
N LYS A 303 -26.07 -1.40 22.26
CA LYS A 303 -25.03 -1.31 23.28
C LYS A 303 -24.34 0.05 23.19
N GLU A 304 -24.44 0.82 24.26
CA GLU A 304 -23.66 2.06 24.45
C GLU A 304 -22.20 1.74 24.72
N ILE A 305 -21.32 2.51 24.07
CA ILE A 305 -19.87 2.44 24.21
C ILE A 305 -19.32 3.84 24.46
N LYS A 306 -18.13 3.90 25.05
CA LYS A 306 -17.47 5.15 25.39
C LYS A 306 -16.55 5.59 24.24
N GLY A 307 -16.71 6.85 23.81
CA GLY A 307 -15.78 7.49 22.87
C GLY A 307 -14.38 7.64 23.46
N SER A 308 -13.34 7.39 22.65
CA SER A 308 -11.95 7.54 23.12
C SER A 308 -11.52 9.00 23.26
N VAL A 309 -10.54 9.24 24.13
CA VAL A 309 -10.00 10.58 24.42
C VAL A 309 -8.53 10.71 24.01
N PHE A 310 -7.65 9.70 24.21
CA PHE A 310 -6.26 9.72 23.70
C PHE A 310 -5.53 8.34 23.77
N PRO A 311 -4.74 7.93 22.76
CA PRO A 311 -4.70 8.44 21.39
C PRO A 311 -6.00 7.99 20.70
N GLY A 312 -6.97 8.90 20.62
CA GLY A 312 -8.32 8.61 20.19
C GLY A 312 -8.41 8.06 18.78
N ILE A 313 -7.45 8.43 17.93
CA ILE A 313 -7.33 7.96 16.56
C ILE A 313 -5.87 7.71 16.20
N ILE A 314 -5.67 6.72 15.34
CA ILE A 314 -4.46 6.52 14.54
C ILE A 314 -4.87 6.27 13.09
N GLY A 315 -4.10 6.79 12.14
CA GLY A 315 -4.40 6.60 10.72
C GLY A 315 -3.18 6.66 9.82
N LEU A 316 -3.34 6.02 8.67
CA LEU A 316 -2.43 6.03 7.54
C LEU A 316 -3.19 6.61 6.35
N SER A 317 -2.65 7.67 5.77
CA SER A 317 -3.17 8.34 4.59
C SER A 317 -2.29 8.03 3.39
N LEU A 318 -2.92 7.48 2.35
CA LEU A 318 -2.33 7.18 1.06
C LEU A 318 -2.90 8.15 0.02
N SER A 319 -2.04 8.85 -0.71
CA SER A 319 -2.45 9.87 -1.67
C SER A 319 -1.93 9.57 -3.07
N THR A 320 -2.68 9.93 -4.10
CA THR A 320 -2.22 9.87 -5.50
C THR A 320 -1.21 11.00 -5.79
N PRO A 321 -0.52 10.98 -6.95
CA PRO A 321 0.24 12.14 -7.41
C PRO A 321 -0.60 13.43 -7.43
N LYS A 322 0.04 14.57 -7.15
CA LYS A 322 -0.58 15.89 -7.12
C LYS A 322 -0.89 16.37 -8.54
N TRP A 323 -2.15 16.63 -8.84
CA TRP A 323 -2.54 17.43 -9.99
C TRP A 323 -2.43 18.91 -9.64
N LYS A 324 -1.47 19.62 -10.24
CA LYS A 324 -1.21 21.03 -9.96
C LYS A 324 -1.95 21.92 -10.95
N ILE A 325 -2.72 22.88 -10.42
CA ILE A 325 -3.38 23.95 -11.17
C ILE A 325 -2.88 25.28 -10.59
N GLY A 326 -1.82 25.82 -11.18
CA GLY A 326 -1.11 26.97 -10.61
C GLY A 326 -0.46 26.61 -9.28
N LYS A 327 -0.77 27.38 -8.23
CA LYS A 327 -0.29 27.14 -6.86
C LYS A 327 -1.12 26.11 -6.07
N VAL A 328 -2.25 25.67 -6.61
CA VAL A 328 -3.14 24.70 -5.95
C VAL A 328 -2.78 23.31 -6.42
N ALA A 329 -2.70 22.36 -5.48
CA ALA A 329 -2.53 20.94 -5.78
C ALA A 329 -3.76 20.15 -5.32
N ILE A 330 -4.22 19.20 -6.14
CA ILE A 330 -5.37 18.35 -5.87
C ILE A 330 -4.89 16.90 -5.88
N GLN A 331 -5.33 16.10 -4.90
CA GLN A 331 -5.01 14.68 -4.79
C GLN A 331 -6.27 13.89 -4.43
N ALA A 332 -6.40 12.69 -4.99
CA ALA A 332 -7.27 11.68 -4.41
C ALA A 332 -6.55 11.01 -3.23
N VAL A 333 -7.31 10.71 -2.18
CA VAL A 333 -6.76 10.21 -0.92
C VAL A 333 -7.60 9.04 -0.42
N GLN A 334 -6.91 8.01 0.04
CA GLN A 334 -7.45 6.88 0.78
C GLN A 334 -6.79 6.84 2.16
N ASP A 335 -7.55 7.11 3.21
CA ASP A 335 -7.09 6.86 4.58
C ASP A 335 -7.63 5.53 5.09
N ILE A 336 -6.81 4.88 5.90
CA ILE A 336 -7.17 3.77 6.77
C ILE A 336 -6.98 4.29 8.19
N ASN A 337 -8.04 4.42 8.96
CA ASN A 337 -7.96 4.91 10.32
C ASN A 337 -8.66 4.00 11.30
N TYR A 338 -8.15 4.01 12.53
CA TYR A 338 -8.70 3.28 13.65
C TYR A 338 -8.93 4.25 14.79
N THR A 339 -10.21 4.42 15.13
CA THR A 339 -10.64 5.20 16.31
C THR A 339 -10.87 4.23 17.46
N VAL A 340 -10.25 4.49 18.61
CA VAL A 340 -10.41 3.62 19.79
C VAL A 340 -11.81 3.85 20.36
N TYR A 341 -12.45 2.76 20.82
CA TYR A 341 -13.66 2.82 21.62
C TYR A 341 -13.53 1.84 22.78
N ASN A 342 -14.18 2.17 23.89
CA ASN A 342 -14.13 1.40 25.13
C ASN A 342 -15.54 1.04 25.59
N GLU A 343 -15.63 0.05 26.46
CA GLU A 343 -16.83 -0.17 27.26
C GLU A 343 -17.12 1.05 28.16
N MET A 344 -18.35 1.19 28.65
CA MET A 344 -18.74 2.31 29.52
C MET A 344 -17.96 2.35 30.85
N ASP A 345 -17.52 1.19 31.34
CA ASP A 345 -16.65 1.05 32.51
C ASP A 345 -15.16 1.39 32.22
N GLY A 346 -14.82 1.68 30.96
CA GLY A 346 -13.47 1.97 30.50
C GLY A 346 -12.66 0.74 30.05
N ALA A 347 -13.21 -0.47 30.15
CA ALA A 347 -12.56 -1.67 29.62
C ALA A 347 -12.42 -1.60 28.08
N ALA A 348 -11.47 -2.35 27.54
CA ALA A 348 -11.32 -2.46 26.09
C ALA A 348 -12.48 -3.28 25.51
N LEU A 349 -13.03 -2.84 24.37
CA LEU A 349 -14.01 -3.63 23.64
C LEU A 349 -13.41 -4.98 23.17
N PRO A 350 -14.22 -6.04 23.08
CA PRO A 350 -13.81 -7.28 22.40
C PRO A 350 -13.27 -6.99 21.00
N PHE A 351 -12.26 -7.74 20.56
CA PHE A 351 -11.53 -7.48 19.31
C PHE A 351 -12.44 -7.23 18.09
N VAL A 352 -13.49 -8.04 17.92
CA VAL A 352 -14.42 -7.90 16.78
C VAL A 352 -15.22 -6.60 16.86
N GLU A 353 -15.75 -6.25 18.04
CA GLU A 353 -16.52 -5.02 18.25
C GLU A 353 -15.63 -3.78 18.09
N SER A 354 -14.42 -3.87 18.63
CA SER A 354 -13.39 -2.84 18.53
C SER A 354 -13.02 -2.54 17.08
N ILE A 355 -12.75 -3.56 16.27
CA ILE A 355 -12.46 -3.40 14.85
C ILE A 355 -13.70 -2.91 14.08
N ALA A 356 -14.88 -3.45 14.35
CA ALA A 356 -16.10 -3.03 13.66
C ALA A 356 -16.46 -1.56 13.94
N ALA A 357 -16.31 -1.11 15.18
CA ALA A 357 -16.56 0.29 15.56
C ALA A 357 -15.46 1.23 15.06
N GLY A 358 -14.21 0.81 15.26
CA GLY A 358 -13.02 1.66 15.15
C GLY A 358 -12.40 1.75 13.77
N LEU A 359 -12.35 0.65 13.01
CA LEU A 359 -11.65 0.60 11.72
C LEU A 359 -12.55 1.14 10.60
N VAL A 360 -12.15 2.27 10.02
CA VAL A 360 -12.89 2.93 8.95
C VAL A 360 -11.96 3.36 7.82
N MET A 361 -12.46 3.26 6.60
CA MET A 361 -11.79 3.67 5.38
C MET A 361 -12.34 5.01 4.92
N TYR A 362 -11.48 6.01 4.67
CA TYR A 362 -11.90 7.32 4.16
C TYR A 362 -11.40 7.50 2.76
N THR A 363 -12.31 7.63 1.80
CA THR A 363 -11.96 7.90 0.41
C THR A 363 -12.38 9.31 0.06
N GLY A 364 -11.48 10.13 -0.45
CA GLY A 364 -11.77 11.55 -0.61
C GLY A 364 -10.82 12.30 -1.52
N ILE A 365 -10.97 13.62 -1.50
CA ILE A 365 -10.14 14.57 -2.23
C ILE A 365 -9.49 15.51 -1.23
N ARG A 366 -8.20 15.76 -1.41
CA ARG A 366 -7.42 16.76 -0.68
C ARG A 366 -6.98 17.85 -1.63
N VAL A 367 -7.16 19.08 -1.21
CA VAL A 367 -6.70 20.28 -1.89
C VAL A 367 -5.64 20.94 -1.02
N THR A 368 -4.43 21.08 -1.56
CA THR A 368 -3.28 21.67 -0.87
C THR A 368 -2.93 23.01 -1.50
N VAL A 369 -2.71 24.01 -0.65
CA VAL A 369 -2.35 25.37 -1.04
C VAL A 369 -1.16 25.83 -0.18
N PRO A 370 -0.04 26.30 -0.79
CA PRO A 370 1.06 26.88 -0.03
C PRO A 370 0.66 28.25 0.53
N LEU A 371 1.25 28.65 1.66
CA LEU A 371 0.98 29.96 2.27
C LEU A 371 1.23 31.10 1.28
N SER A 372 2.25 30.98 0.43
CA SER A 372 2.56 31.98 -0.60
C SER A 372 1.46 32.20 -1.64
N ALA A 373 0.45 31.32 -1.73
CA ALA A 373 -0.70 31.52 -2.60
C ALA A 373 -1.68 32.57 -2.06
N PHE A 374 -1.66 32.83 -0.74
CA PHE A 374 -2.54 33.80 -0.09
C PHE A 374 -1.99 35.24 -0.12
N TYR A 375 -0.70 35.41 -0.44
CA TYR A 375 -0.07 36.72 -0.59
C TYR A 375 0.17 37.06 -2.07
N LYS A 376 -0.39 38.19 -2.52
CA LYS A 376 0.10 38.85 -3.75
C LYS A 376 1.42 39.54 -3.39
N ARG A 377 2.52 39.16 -4.07
CA ARG A 377 3.67 40.07 -4.20
C ARG A 377 3.18 41.28 -5.00
N ASN A 378 3.03 42.41 -4.32
CA ASN A 378 2.90 43.73 -4.99
C ASN A 378 4.23 44.11 -5.64
#